data_AF-A0A8C6AB14-F1
#
_entry.id   AF-A0A8C6AB14-F1
#
_cell.length_a   1.000
_cell.length_b   1.000
_cell.length_c   1.000
_cell.angle_alpha   90.00
_cell.angle_beta   90.00
_cell.angle_gamma   90.00
#
_symmetry.space_group_name_H-M   'P 1'
#
loop_
_entity.id
_entity.type
_entity.pdbx_description
1 polymer ?
#
loop_
_entity_poly.entity_id
_entity_poly.type
_entity_poly.pdbx_seq_one_letter_code
_entity_poly.pdbx_strand_id
1 'polypeptide(L)'
;MASAVLPSGSQCAAAAAVAAAAAPPGLRLRLLLLLLSAAALIPTGDGQNLFTKDVTVIEGEVATISCQVNKSDDSVIQLLNPNRQTIYFRDFRPLKDSRFQLLNFSSSELKVSLTNVSISDEGRYFCQLYTDPPQESYTTITVLVPPRNLMIDIQKDTAVEGEEIEVNCTAMASKPATTIRWFKGNKELKGKSEVEEWSDMYTVTSQLMLKVNKEDDGVPVICQVEHPAVTGNLQTQRYLEVQYKPQVHIQMTYPLQGLTREGDALELTCEAIGKPQPVMVNWVRVDDEMPQHAVLSGPNLFINNLNKTDNGTYRCEASNIVGKAHSDYMLYVYDSRAGEEGSIRAVDHAVIGGVVAVVVFAMLCLLIILGRYFARHKGLFSLTSSPRIK
;
A
#
# COMPACT_ATOMS: atom_id res chain seq x y z
N MET A 1 77.83 43.34 23.79
CA MET A 1 77.22 44.01 24.97
C MET A 1 76.28 45.06 24.41
N ALA A 2 74.96 45.08 24.59
CA ALA A 2 74.12 44.52 25.64
C ALA A 2 72.79 43.99 25.06
N SER A 3 72.23 42.97 25.72
CA SER A 3 70.91 42.41 25.49
C SER A 3 69.82 43.34 26.03
N ALA A 4 68.75 43.56 25.26
CA ALA A 4 67.48 44.06 25.77
C ALA A 4 66.52 42.88 25.94
N VAL A 5 66.13 42.63 27.20
CA VAL A 5 65.18 41.60 27.62
C VAL A 5 63.77 42.07 27.29
N LEU A 6 63.05 41.34 26.43
CA LEU A 6 61.61 41.50 26.21
C LEU A 6 60.84 40.89 27.41
N PRO A 7 59.76 41.51 27.90
CA PRO A 7 59.11 41.06 29.13
C PRO A 7 58.33 39.76 28.90
N SER A 8 58.30 38.91 29.93
CA SER A 8 57.53 37.67 29.96
C SER A 8 56.02 37.92 29.92
N GLY A 9 55.27 37.05 29.25
CA GLY A 9 53.82 37.14 29.07
C GLY A 9 52.98 37.26 30.36
N SER A 10 53.56 36.95 31.53
CA SER A 10 52.94 37.18 32.84
C SER A 10 52.78 38.67 33.19
N GLN A 11 53.63 39.57 32.67
CA GLN A 11 53.58 41.01 32.99
C GLN A 11 52.48 41.75 32.19
N CYS A 12 52.10 41.26 31.01
CA CYS A 12 50.96 41.80 30.24
C CYS A 12 49.61 41.45 30.87
N ALA A 13 49.49 40.25 31.47
CA ALA A 13 48.28 39.83 32.18
C ALA A 13 48.05 40.64 33.47
N ALA A 14 49.11 40.98 34.20
CA ALA A 14 49.03 41.83 35.38
C ALA A 14 48.60 43.28 35.04
N ALA A 15 49.06 43.84 33.92
CA ALA A 15 48.66 45.18 33.48
C ALA A 15 47.17 45.26 33.08
N ALA A 16 46.63 44.20 32.45
CA ALA A 16 45.22 44.13 32.08
C ALA A 16 44.28 44.00 33.29
N ALA A 17 44.71 43.31 34.36
CA ALA A 17 43.95 43.17 35.60
C ALA A 17 43.81 44.51 36.37
N VAL A 18 44.85 45.36 36.33
CA VAL A 18 44.83 46.67 37.02
C VAL A 18 43.89 47.67 36.32
N ALA A 19 43.75 47.61 34.99
CA ALA A 19 42.84 48.49 34.24
C ALA A 19 41.35 48.17 34.50
N ALA A 20 41.00 46.91 34.76
CA ALA A 20 39.62 46.50 35.05
C ALA A 20 39.09 47.00 36.41
N ALA A 21 39.98 47.32 37.35
CA ALA A 21 39.63 47.77 38.70
C ALA A 21 39.24 49.26 38.79
N ALA A 22 39.35 50.03 37.69
CA ALA A 22 39.04 51.46 37.64
C ALA A 22 37.78 51.82 36.81
N ALA A 23 37.11 50.83 36.18
CA ALA A 23 35.96 51.08 35.32
C ALA A 23 34.60 51.10 36.08
N PRO A 24 33.60 51.88 35.64
CA PRO A 24 32.27 51.93 36.25
C PRO A 24 31.53 50.58 36.15
N PRO A 25 30.56 50.32 37.06
CA PRO A 25 30.06 48.97 37.36
C PRO A 25 29.45 48.22 36.16
N GLY A 26 28.90 48.92 35.17
CA GLY A 26 28.34 48.30 33.95
C GLY A 26 29.37 47.76 32.95
N LEU A 27 30.63 48.24 32.98
CA LEU A 27 31.67 47.83 32.03
C LEU A 27 32.51 46.65 32.55
N ARG A 28 32.57 46.47 33.88
CA ARG A 28 33.30 45.35 34.52
C ARG A 28 32.70 43.99 34.18
N LEU A 29 31.37 43.91 34.11
CA LEU A 29 30.67 42.66 33.80
C LEU A 29 30.92 42.24 32.35
N ARG A 30 30.94 43.19 31.40
CA ARG A 30 31.25 42.92 29.99
C ARG A 30 32.71 42.54 29.77
N LEU A 31 33.65 43.14 30.49
CA LEU A 31 35.07 42.78 30.39
C LEU A 31 35.37 41.40 30.99
N LEU A 32 34.74 41.02 32.11
CA LEU A 32 34.84 39.67 32.68
C LEU A 32 34.27 38.62 31.71
N LEU A 33 33.11 38.89 31.09
CA LEU A 33 32.48 38.01 30.12
C LEU A 33 33.35 37.77 28.86
N LEU A 34 34.07 38.80 28.39
CA LEU A 34 34.99 38.69 27.25
C LEU A 34 36.28 37.92 27.57
N LEU A 35 36.77 38.00 28.82
CA LEU A 35 37.93 37.23 29.28
C LEU A 35 37.56 35.75 29.52
N LEU A 36 36.34 35.48 29.99
CA LEU A 36 35.80 34.12 30.12
C LEU A 36 35.55 33.46 28.75
N SER A 37 35.23 34.22 27.70
CA SER A 37 35.09 33.69 26.34
C SER A 37 36.42 33.49 25.59
N ALA A 38 37.53 34.07 26.09
CA ALA A 38 38.86 33.92 25.49
C ALA A 38 39.75 32.87 26.20
N ALA A 39 39.27 32.25 27.29
CA ALA A 39 40.02 31.24 28.04
C ALA A 39 39.85 29.79 27.53
N ALA A 40 39.19 29.58 26.40
CA ALA A 40 39.02 28.26 25.79
C ALA A 40 39.33 28.33 24.30
N LEU A 41 40.61 28.33 23.95
CA LEU A 41 41.17 27.88 22.66
C LEU A 41 42.69 27.81 22.82
N ILE A 42 43.15 26.91 23.70
CA ILE A 42 44.46 26.29 23.49
C ILE A 42 44.21 25.24 22.40
N PRO A 43 44.82 25.34 21.21
CA PRO A 43 44.72 24.28 20.22
C PRO A 43 45.46 23.06 20.80
N THR A 44 44.72 22.10 21.35
CA THR A 44 45.24 20.76 21.60
C THR A 44 45.60 20.16 20.24
N GLY A 45 46.88 19.86 20.05
CA GLY A 45 47.40 19.33 18.79
C GLY A 45 46.65 18.10 18.29
N ASP A 46 46.68 17.95 16.97
CA ASP A 46 46.43 16.77 16.14
C ASP A 46 45.54 15.63 16.72
N GLY A 47 44.45 15.36 16.00
CA GLY A 47 43.48 14.31 16.33
C GLY A 47 44.12 12.94 16.51
N GLN A 48 43.54 12.16 17.43
CA GLN A 48 43.98 10.81 17.79
C GLN A 48 44.37 9.98 16.55
N ASN A 49 45.49 9.29 16.68
CA ASN A 49 46.05 8.42 15.66
C ASN A 49 45.36 7.03 15.64
N LEU A 50 44.51 6.76 16.63
CA LEU A 50 43.78 5.51 16.82
C LEU A 50 42.30 5.68 16.45
N PHE A 51 41.82 4.82 15.57
CA PHE A 51 40.48 4.86 14.99
C PHE A 51 39.76 3.55 15.22
N THR A 52 38.46 3.67 15.48
CA THR A 52 37.52 2.56 15.63
C THR A 52 36.21 2.94 14.93
N LYS A 53 35.36 1.95 14.66
CA LYS A 53 34.03 2.16 14.07
C LYS A 53 33.03 1.31 14.81
N ASP A 54 31.89 1.91 15.17
CA ASP A 54 30.77 1.19 15.78
C ASP A 54 30.33 0.01 14.93
N VAL A 55 29.90 -1.05 15.60
CA VAL A 55 29.53 -2.33 15.00
C VAL A 55 28.10 -2.64 15.38
N THR A 56 27.23 -2.78 14.39
CA THR A 56 25.88 -3.30 14.55
C THR A 56 25.84 -4.72 13.99
N VAL A 57 25.32 -5.67 14.77
CA VAL A 57 25.35 -7.10 14.44
C VAL A 57 24.03 -7.75 14.85
N ILE A 58 23.57 -8.73 14.09
CA ILE A 58 22.37 -9.50 14.45
C ILE A 58 22.74 -10.58 15.47
N GLU A 59 21.88 -10.83 16.46
CA GLU A 59 22.09 -11.89 17.45
C GLU A 59 22.41 -13.25 16.78
N GLY A 60 23.42 -13.94 17.29
CA GLY A 60 23.94 -15.21 16.77
C GLY A 60 24.97 -15.05 15.65
N GLU A 61 25.08 -13.88 15.01
CA GLU A 61 26.07 -13.61 13.97
C GLU A 61 27.46 -13.28 14.55
N VAL A 62 28.37 -12.84 13.68
CA VAL A 62 29.77 -12.54 14.01
C VAL A 62 30.01 -11.04 13.93
N ALA A 63 30.42 -10.42 15.04
CA ALA A 63 30.89 -9.03 15.05
C ALA A 63 32.37 -8.97 14.73
N THR A 64 32.82 -7.94 14.02
CA THR A 64 34.24 -7.69 13.76
C THR A 64 34.68 -6.36 14.36
N ILE A 65 35.55 -6.42 15.36
CA ILE A 65 36.14 -5.27 16.03
C ILE A 65 37.47 -4.95 15.34
N SER A 66 37.70 -3.68 15.01
CA SER A 66 38.92 -3.23 14.33
C SER A 66 39.48 -1.97 15.01
N CYS A 67 40.66 -2.08 15.61
CA CYS A 67 41.46 -0.96 16.07
C CYS A 67 42.45 -0.60 14.97
N GLN A 68 42.36 0.58 14.37
CA GLN A 68 43.23 1.03 13.29
C GLN A 68 44.09 2.20 13.73
N VAL A 69 45.38 2.18 13.39
CA VAL A 69 46.35 3.22 13.74
C VAL A 69 46.85 3.85 12.45
N ASN A 70 46.62 5.14 12.25
CA ASN A 70 47.25 5.88 11.17
C ASN A 70 48.74 6.11 11.52
N LYS A 71 49.64 6.36 10.57
CA LYS A 71 51.07 6.68 10.83
C LYS A 71 51.70 5.90 12.02
N SER A 72 51.63 4.57 12.00
CA SER A 72 52.09 3.75 13.12
C SER A 72 53.60 3.86 13.30
N ASP A 73 54.04 3.90 14.55
CA ASP A 73 55.44 3.86 15.02
C ASP A 73 55.77 2.52 15.70
N ASP A 74 55.04 1.46 15.35
CA ASP A 74 55.09 0.12 15.96
C ASP A 74 54.69 0.07 17.45
N SER A 75 53.98 1.11 17.92
CA SER A 75 53.32 1.12 19.23
C SER A 75 52.35 -0.04 19.42
N VAL A 76 52.22 -0.49 20.67
CA VAL A 76 51.39 -1.66 21.00
C VAL A 76 49.91 -1.30 21.04
N ILE A 77 49.10 -2.12 20.36
CA ILE A 77 47.63 -2.05 20.41
C ILE A 77 47.11 -3.10 21.39
N GLN A 78 46.18 -2.69 22.25
CA GLN A 78 45.43 -3.55 23.15
C GLN A 78 43.93 -3.36 22.95
N LEU A 79 43.18 -4.46 22.95
CA LEU A 79 41.73 -4.45 22.92
C LEU A 79 41.17 -4.92 24.27
N LEU A 80 40.24 -4.16 24.85
CA LEU A 80 39.56 -4.48 26.10
C LEU A 80 38.05 -4.60 25.90
N ASN A 81 37.42 -5.48 26.68
CA ASN A 81 35.97 -5.64 26.71
C ASN A 81 35.28 -4.50 27.52
N PRO A 82 33.94 -4.45 27.58
CA PRO A 82 33.21 -3.44 28.34
C PRO A 82 33.57 -3.37 29.83
N ASN A 83 34.01 -4.48 30.41
CA ASN A 83 34.48 -4.56 31.80
C ASN A 83 35.97 -4.21 31.96
N ARG A 84 36.61 -3.63 30.92
CA ARG A 84 38.04 -3.31 30.86
C ARG A 84 38.98 -4.51 31.10
N GLN A 85 38.54 -5.72 30.77
CA GLN A 85 39.40 -6.89 30.73
C GLN A 85 40.07 -7.01 29.37
N THR A 86 41.35 -7.36 29.34
CA THR A 86 42.12 -7.48 28.11
C THR A 86 41.66 -8.69 27.29
N ILE A 87 41.08 -8.42 26.12
CA ILE A 87 40.75 -9.43 25.12
C ILE A 87 42.04 -9.82 24.40
N TYR A 88 42.69 -8.86 23.75
CA TYR A 88 43.97 -9.05 23.05
C TYR A 88 44.98 -7.98 23.47
N PHE A 89 46.22 -8.40 23.63
CA PHE A 89 47.38 -7.52 23.73
C PHE A 89 48.35 -7.97 22.65
N ARG A 90 48.50 -7.17 21.58
CA ARG A 90 49.09 -7.63 20.32
C ARG A 90 48.31 -8.83 19.77
N ASP A 91 48.99 -9.95 19.50
CA ASP A 91 48.46 -11.23 19.03
C ASP A 91 48.12 -12.20 20.17
N PHE A 92 48.46 -11.87 21.42
CA PHE A 92 48.18 -12.72 22.57
C PHE A 92 46.76 -12.45 23.14
N ARG A 93 46.01 -13.51 23.45
CA ARG A 93 44.65 -13.46 24.03
C ARG A 93 44.65 -13.88 25.51
N PRO A 94 44.73 -12.94 26.48
CA PRO A 94 44.62 -13.28 27.91
C PRO A 94 43.23 -13.75 28.34
N LEU A 95 42.18 -13.20 27.73
CA LEU A 95 40.79 -13.57 28.05
C LEU A 95 40.48 -15.00 27.60
N LYS A 96 39.91 -15.82 28.49
CA LYS A 96 39.60 -17.23 28.21
C LYS A 96 38.30 -17.45 27.43
N ASP A 97 37.67 -16.40 26.91
CA ASP A 97 36.50 -16.51 26.05
C ASP A 97 36.95 -16.90 24.63
N SER A 98 36.63 -18.13 24.22
CA SER A 98 37.04 -18.71 22.94
C SER A 98 36.36 -18.06 21.74
N ARG A 99 35.26 -17.32 21.94
CA ARG A 99 34.49 -16.66 20.86
C ARG A 99 35.26 -15.51 20.20
N PHE A 100 36.23 -14.91 20.89
CA PHE A 100 37.07 -13.84 20.35
C PHE A 100 38.25 -14.39 19.56
N GLN A 101 38.20 -14.40 18.22
CA GLN A 101 39.28 -14.94 17.38
C GLN A 101 40.06 -13.81 16.69
N LEU A 102 41.39 -13.94 16.67
CA LEU A 102 42.26 -12.98 15.98
C LEU A 102 42.10 -13.16 14.47
N LEU A 103 41.75 -12.08 13.77
CA LEU A 103 41.66 -12.08 12.31
C LEU A 103 42.91 -11.49 11.66
N ASN A 104 43.39 -10.36 12.19
CA ASN A 104 44.58 -9.68 11.69
C ASN A 104 45.30 -8.97 12.84
N PHE A 105 46.62 -8.98 12.78
CA PHE A 105 47.48 -8.19 13.66
C PHE A 105 48.68 -7.65 12.88
N SER A 106 48.88 -6.34 12.96
CA SER A 106 50.02 -5.61 12.42
C SER A 106 50.29 -4.38 13.29
N SER A 107 51.34 -3.61 12.98
CA SER A 107 51.59 -2.36 13.70
C SER A 107 50.52 -1.29 13.47
N SER A 108 49.73 -1.39 12.40
CA SER A 108 48.67 -0.43 12.08
C SER A 108 47.26 -0.95 12.36
N GLU A 109 47.06 -2.23 12.68
CA GLU A 109 45.73 -2.79 12.86
C GLU A 109 45.71 -3.99 13.82
N LEU A 110 44.74 -3.99 14.74
CA LEU A 110 44.32 -5.16 15.51
C LEU A 110 42.85 -5.45 15.18
N LYS A 111 42.59 -6.60 14.54
CA LYS A 111 41.28 -7.00 14.08
C LYS A 111 40.86 -8.33 14.67
N VAL A 112 39.70 -8.36 15.33
CA VAL A 112 39.21 -9.49 16.13
C VAL A 112 37.75 -9.76 15.78
N SER A 113 37.39 -11.02 15.54
CA SER A 113 35.99 -11.45 15.43
C SER A 113 35.46 -11.92 16.78
N LEU A 114 34.22 -11.57 17.10
CA LEU A 114 33.44 -12.16 18.17
C LEU A 114 32.31 -13.00 17.55
N THR A 115 32.36 -14.33 17.72
CA THR A 115 31.37 -15.26 17.16
C THR A 115 30.21 -15.52 18.10
N ASN A 116 29.03 -15.84 17.57
CA ASN A 116 27.82 -16.15 18.35
C ASN A 116 27.51 -15.02 19.34
N VAL A 117 27.32 -13.82 18.78
CA VAL A 117 27.06 -12.60 19.55
C VAL A 117 25.69 -12.70 20.23
N SER A 118 25.62 -12.33 21.51
CA SER A 118 24.37 -12.20 22.26
C SER A 118 24.17 -10.78 22.78
N ILE A 119 22.97 -10.45 23.27
CA ILE A 119 22.68 -9.14 23.88
C ILE A 119 23.67 -8.79 25.01
N SER A 120 24.15 -9.79 25.77
CA SER A 120 25.10 -9.54 26.87
C SER A 120 26.49 -9.09 26.41
N ASP A 121 26.80 -9.20 25.12
CA ASP A 121 28.07 -8.73 24.55
C ASP A 121 28.04 -7.23 24.17
N GLU A 122 26.88 -6.57 24.29
CA GLU A 122 26.76 -5.16 23.99
C GLU A 122 27.64 -4.28 24.89
N GLY A 123 28.02 -3.14 24.34
CA GLY A 123 28.71 -2.10 25.08
C GLY A 123 29.94 -1.59 24.36
N ARG A 124 30.73 -0.80 25.10
CA ARG A 124 31.92 -0.15 24.59
C ARG A 124 33.14 -1.05 24.74
N TYR A 125 33.77 -1.39 23.63
CA TYR A 125 35.05 -2.08 23.57
C TYR A 125 36.14 -1.05 23.34
N PHE A 126 37.19 -1.11 24.15
CA PHE A 126 38.21 -0.07 24.19
C PHE A 126 39.45 -0.54 23.46
N CYS A 127 39.92 0.26 22.51
CA CYS A 127 41.23 0.13 21.91
C CYS A 127 42.18 1.09 22.63
N GLN A 128 43.28 0.58 23.17
CA GLN A 128 44.35 1.37 23.78
C GLN A 128 45.61 1.24 22.93
N LEU A 129 46.24 2.37 22.62
CA LEU A 129 47.51 2.46 21.91
C LEU A 129 48.56 3.03 22.87
N TYR A 130 49.61 2.26 23.10
CA TYR A 130 50.68 2.57 24.05
C TYR A 130 51.74 3.51 23.44
N THR A 131 51.33 4.76 23.18
CA THR A 131 52.22 5.89 22.86
C THR A 131 52.51 6.73 24.11
N ASP A 132 53.36 7.75 24.00
CA ASP A 132 53.54 8.79 25.02
C ASP A 132 53.03 10.15 24.48
N PRO A 133 51.84 10.66 24.89
CA PRO A 133 50.91 10.06 25.86
C PRO A 133 50.10 8.88 25.27
N PRO A 134 49.55 7.99 26.12
CA PRO A 134 48.69 6.89 25.67
C PRO A 134 47.41 7.41 24.99
N GLN A 135 46.97 6.70 23.96
CA GLN A 135 45.74 7.03 23.24
C GLN A 135 44.68 5.94 23.46
N GLU A 136 43.42 6.35 23.62
CA GLU A 136 42.28 5.45 23.79
C GLU A 136 41.17 5.86 22.82
N SER A 137 40.60 4.87 22.13
CA SER A 137 39.41 4.98 21.30
C SER A 137 38.47 3.83 21.67
N TYR A 138 37.18 3.92 21.33
CA TYR A 138 36.25 2.84 21.61
C TYR A 138 35.27 2.63 20.46
N THR A 139 34.91 1.37 20.25
CA THR A 139 33.77 0.99 19.40
C THR A 139 32.63 0.51 20.27
N THR A 140 31.41 0.86 19.91
CA THR A 140 30.20 0.31 20.51
C THR A 140 29.74 -0.89 19.70
N ILE A 141 29.52 -2.02 20.35
CA ILE A 141 28.77 -3.14 19.77
C ILE A 141 27.31 -2.97 20.15
N THR A 142 26.45 -2.88 19.13
CA THR A 142 24.99 -2.88 19.25
C THR A 142 24.44 -4.15 18.63
N VAL A 143 23.61 -4.89 19.37
CA VAL A 143 23.05 -6.16 18.95
C VAL A 143 21.59 -5.96 18.54
N LEU A 144 21.27 -6.37 17.33
CA LEU A 144 19.91 -6.37 16.81
C LEU A 144 19.28 -7.75 16.99
N VAL A 145 18.02 -7.77 17.41
CA VAL A 145 17.23 -9.00 17.54
C VAL A 145 15.97 -8.85 16.69
N PRO A 146 15.86 -9.55 15.54
CA PRO A 146 14.61 -9.54 14.77
C PRO A 146 13.49 -10.24 15.56
N PRO A 147 12.23 -9.82 15.39
CA PRO A 147 11.10 -10.49 16.03
C PRO A 147 11.02 -11.94 15.53
N ARG A 148 10.98 -12.90 16.46
CA ARG A 148 11.00 -14.33 16.12
C ARG A 148 9.63 -14.85 15.71
N ASN A 149 8.57 -14.27 16.26
CA ASN A 149 7.19 -14.69 16.03
C ASN A 149 6.31 -13.48 15.75
N LEU A 150 5.51 -13.59 14.68
CA LEU A 150 4.41 -12.69 14.37
C LEU A 150 3.09 -13.45 14.52
N MET A 151 2.18 -12.93 15.32
CA MET A 151 0.86 -13.52 15.52
C MET A 151 -0.20 -12.51 15.15
N ILE A 152 -1.15 -12.91 14.30
CA ILE A 152 -2.41 -12.19 14.12
C ILE A 152 -3.50 -12.94 14.87
N ASP A 153 -4.18 -12.21 15.76
CA ASP A 153 -5.36 -12.64 16.48
C ASP A 153 -6.57 -11.82 16.01
N ILE A 154 -7.65 -12.52 15.66
CA ILE A 154 -8.92 -11.89 15.28
C ILE A 154 -9.89 -12.21 16.41
N GLN A 155 -10.35 -11.19 17.13
CA GLN A 155 -11.23 -11.38 18.30
C GLN A 155 -12.51 -12.16 17.97
N LYS A 156 -12.95 -12.10 16.71
CA LYS A 156 -14.12 -12.82 16.20
C LYS A 156 -13.77 -13.55 14.90
N ASP A 157 -13.66 -14.88 14.97
CA ASP A 157 -13.32 -15.73 13.83
C ASP A 157 -14.30 -15.64 12.65
N THR A 158 -15.55 -15.19 12.88
CA THR A 158 -16.55 -15.02 11.84
C THR A 158 -17.35 -13.75 12.06
N ALA A 159 -17.25 -12.82 11.11
CA ALA A 159 -17.88 -11.51 11.18
C ALA A 159 -19.14 -11.46 10.30
N VAL A 160 -20.06 -10.55 10.59
CA VAL A 160 -21.22 -10.27 9.72
C VAL A 160 -20.96 -9.01 8.92
N GLU A 161 -21.41 -8.95 7.66
CA GLU A 161 -21.31 -7.75 6.82
C GLU A 161 -21.80 -6.49 7.56
N GLY A 162 -20.97 -5.45 7.53
CA GLY A 162 -21.21 -4.17 8.20
C GLY A 162 -20.75 -4.12 9.67
N GLU A 163 -20.35 -5.24 10.26
CA GLU A 163 -19.77 -5.31 11.61
C GLU A 163 -18.37 -4.70 11.63
N GLU A 164 -17.98 -4.14 12.78
CA GLU A 164 -16.61 -3.68 13.04
C GLU A 164 -15.92 -4.70 13.93
N ILE A 165 -14.80 -5.26 13.46
CA ILE A 165 -14.00 -6.25 14.18
C ILE A 165 -12.66 -5.69 14.61
N GLU A 166 -12.13 -6.25 15.68
CA GLU A 166 -10.78 -5.98 16.17
C GLU A 166 -9.81 -7.08 15.72
N VAL A 167 -8.70 -6.65 15.12
CA VAL A 167 -7.61 -7.51 14.67
C VAL A 167 -6.31 -7.03 15.31
N ASN A 168 -5.63 -7.91 16.03
CA ASN A 168 -4.38 -7.60 16.70
C ASN A 168 -3.22 -8.31 16.00
N CYS A 169 -2.12 -7.60 15.78
CA CYS A 169 -0.85 -8.20 15.36
C CYS A 169 0.20 -7.94 16.41
N THR A 170 0.84 -9.00 16.91
CA THR A 170 1.89 -8.91 17.91
C THR A 170 3.22 -9.40 17.31
N ALA A 171 4.22 -8.52 17.34
CA ALA A 171 5.61 -8.83 17.05
C ALA A 171 6.37 -8.95 18.38
N MET A 172 6.77 -10.17 18.73
CA MET A 172 7.36 -10.46 20.05
C MET A 172 8.89 -10.44 20.00
N ALA A 173 9.47 -9.97 21.10
CA ALA A 173 10.89 -10.10 21.41
C ALA A 173 11.81 -9.58 20.29
N SER A 174 11.73 -8.28 20.02
CA SER A 174 12.57 -7.56 19.05
C SER A 174 13.45 -6.49 19.70
N LYS A 175 14.61 -6.20 19.09
CA LYS A 175 15.51 -5.11 19.50
C LYS A 175 16.16 -4.48 18.25
N PRO A 176 15.89 -3.20 17.95
CA PRO A 176 14.96 -2.28 18.64
C PRO A 176 13.48 -2.66 18.41
N ALA A 177 12.56 -1.90 19.01
CA ALA A 177 11.12 -2.06 18.77
C ALA A 177 10.80 -2.00 17.27
N THR A 178 10.03 -2.98 16.81
CA THR A 178 9.61 -3.09 15.42
C THR A 178 8.49 -2.11 15.05
N THR A 179 8.41 -1.72 13.78
CA THR A 179 7.24 -1.00 13.26
C THR A 179 6.28 -1.97 12.59
N ILE A 180 4.99 -1.92 12.96
CA ILE A 180 3.93 -2.75 12.38
C ILE A 180 3.10 -1.93 11.39
N ARG A 181 2.85 -2.49 10.20
CA ARG A 181 2.01 -1.92 9.14
C ARG A 181 0.96 -2.93 8.70
N TRP A 182 -0.25 -2.46 8.46
CA TRP A 182 -1.37 -3.29 8.06
C TRP A 182 -1.68 -3.13 6.58
N PHE A 183 -1.96 -4.23 5.91
CA PHE A 183 -2.39 -4.23 4.51
C PHE A 183 -3.61 -5.12 4.30
N LYS A 184 -4.52 -4.69 3.43
CA LYS A 184 -5.61 -5.51 2.88
C LYS A 184 -5.59 -5.32 1.36
N GLY A 185 -5.17 -6.35 0.62
CA GLY A 185 -4.79 -6.20 -0.78
C GLY A 185 -3.64 -5.19 -0.93
N ASN A 186 -3.80 -4.21 -1.83
CA ASN A 186 -2.79 -3.15 -2.05
C ASN A 186 -2.99 -1.92 -1.17
N LYS A 187 -3.97 -1.94 -0.25
CA LYS A 187 -4.33 -0.79 0.57
C LYS A 187 -3.69 -0.92 1.95
N GLU A 188 -2.91 0.09 2.32
CA GLU A 188 -2.42 0.24 3.69
C GLU A 188 -3.55 0.72 4.61
N LEU A 189 -3.66 0.08 5.78
CA LEU A 189 -4.62 0.39 6.82
C LEU A 189 -3.91 0.98 8.04
N LYS A 190 -4.62 1.82 8.79
CA LYS A 190 -4.08 2.47 9.99
C LYS A 190 -4.49 1.71 11.24
N GLY A 191 -3.53 1.05 11.87
CA GLY A 191 -3.67 0.50 13.22
C GLY A 191 -3.17 1.47 14.29
N LYS A 192 -3.37 1.12 15.55
CA LYS A 192 -2.79 1.78 16.72
C LYS A 192 -1.82 0.82 17.38
N SER A 193 -0.56 1.22 17.51
CA SER A 193 0.49 0.36 18.06
C SER A 193 0.86 0.76 19.48
N GLU A 194 1.05 -0.24 20.33
CA GLU A 194 1.56 -0.13 21.70
C GLU A 194 2.86 -0.93 21.80
N VAL A 195 3.80 -0.41 22.59
CA VAL A 195 5.14 -0.99 22.76
C VAL A 195 5.33 -1.34 24.23
N GLU A 196 5.55 -2.61 24.49
CA GLU A 196 5.89 -3.13 25.81
C GLU A 196 7.39 -3.45 25.86
N GLU A 197 8.08 -2.95 26.88
CA GLU A 197 9.50 -3.21 27.11
C GLU A 197 9.66 -4.31 28.17
N TRP A 198 10.46 -5.33 27.85
CA TRP A 198 10.80 -6.43 28.74
C TRP A 198 12.31 -6.63 28.77
N SER A 199 12.95 -6.21 29.87
CA SER A 199 14.41 -6.13 30.02
C SER A 199 15.03 -5.21 28.96
N ASP A 200 15.60 -5.77 27.89
CA ASP A 200 16.28 -5.05 26.81
C ASP A 200 15.61 -5.29 25.44
N MET A 201 14.40 -5.85 25.47
CA MET A 201 13.67 -6.32 24.30
C MET A 201 12.27 -5.72 24.28
N TYR A 202 11.69 -5.61 23.10
CA TYR A 202 10.39 -5.00 22.87
C TYR A 202 9.41 -5.99 22.27
N THR A 203 8.19 -5.97 22.79
CA THR A 203 7.02 -6.57 22.17
C THR A 203 6.14 -5.43 21.66
N VAL A 204 5.79 -5.46 20.38
CA VAL A 204 4.94 -4.44 19.77
C VAL A 204 3.63 -5.09 19.36
N THR A 205 2.52 -4.57 19.85
CA THR A 205 1.17 -5.00 19.44
C THR A 205 0.48 -3.87 18.72
N SER A 206 -0.02 -4.13 17.51
CA SER A 206 -0.84 -3.19 16.76
C SER A 206 -2.28 -3.67 16.73
N GLN A 207 -3.22 -2.80 17.07
CA GLN A 207 -4.65 -3.03 17.01
C GLN A 207 -5.24 -2.34 15.77
N LEU A 208 -6.02 -3.09 14.99
CA LEU A 208 -6.74 -2.61 13.82
C LEU A 208 -8.25 -2.80 14.04
N MET A 209 -9.00 -1.70 14.02
CA MET A 209 -10.47 -1.71 13.94
C MET A 209 -10.88 -1.70 12.46
N LEU A 210 -11.58 -2.74 12.01
CA LEU A 210 -11.95 -2.93 10.62
C LEU A 210 -13.45 -3.18 10.48
N LYS A 211 -14.14 -2.28 9.77
CA LYS A 211 -15.50 -2.54 9.29
C LYS A 211 -15.46 -3.46 8.07
N VAL A 212 -16.07 -4.64 8.17
CA VAL A 212 -16.04 -5.68 7.13
C VAL A 212 -17.22 -5.55 6.18
N ASN A 213 -17.00 -5.86 4.90
CA ASN A 213 -18.05 -6.01 3.90
C ASN A 213 -18.01 -7.40 3.26
N LYS A 214 -19.03 -7.77 2.48
CA LYS A 214 -19.07 -9.07 1.79
C LYS A 214 -17.88 -9.30 0.86
N GLU A 215 -17.31 -8.25 0.28
CA GLU A 215 -16.14 -8.33 -0.62
C GLU A 215 -14.84 -8.64 0.12
N ASP A 216 -14.84 -8.50 1.45
CA ASP A 216 -13.69 -8.84 2.29
C ASP A 216 -13.63 -10.33 2.65
N ASP A 217 -14.68 -11.09 2.33
CA ASP A 217 -14.72 -12.53 2.57
C ASP A 217 -13.60 -13.26 1.80
N GLY A 218 -12.79 -14.04 2.51
CA GLY A 218 -11.63 -14.73 1.92
C GLY A 218 -10.48 -13.79 1.52
N VAL A 219 -10.53 -12.50 1.86
CA VAL A 219 -9.43 -11.55 1.63
C VAL A 219 -8.48 -11.58 2.83
N PRO A 220 -7.15 -11.71 2.61
CA PRO A 220 -6.20 -11.68 3.71
C PRO A 220 -5.97 -10.26 4.23
N VAL A 221 -5.98 -10.13 5.55
CA VAL A 221 -5.37 -9.01 6.26
C VAL A 221 -3.93 -9.41 6.59
N ILE A 222 -3.00 -8.55 6.20
CA ILE A 222 -1.56 -8.77 6.27
C ILE A 222 -0.99 -7.82 7.32
N CYS A 223 -0.22 -8.37 8.24
CA CYS A 223 0.62 -7.62 9.17
C CYS A 223 2.06 -7.72 8.68
N GLN A 224 2.62 -6.58 8.27
CA GLN A 224 4.00 -6.46 7.83
C GLN A 224 4.82 -5.74 8.90
N VAL A 225 6.05 -6.21 9.09
CA VAL A 225 6.96 -5.71 10.11
C VAL A 225 8.23 -5.15 9.50
N GLU A 226 8.62 -3.97 9.95
CA GLU A 226 9.87 -3.31 9.60
C GLU A 226 10.82 -3.34 10.79
N HIS A 227 12.06 -3.83 10.55
CA HIS A 227 13.10 -3.96 11.56
C HIS A 227 14.49 -3.90 10.90
N PRO A 228 15.50 -3.22 11.49
CA PRO A 228 16.82 -3.05 10.86
C PRO A 228 17.59 -4.36 10.62
N ALA A 229 17.30 -5.42 11.38
CA ALA A 229 17.90 -6.75 11.19
C ALA A 229 17.20 -7.60 10.11
N VAL A 230 16.12 -7.12 9.50
CA VAL A 230 15.33 -7.91 8.53
C VAL A 230 15.58 -7.37 7.12
N THR A 231 16.23 -8.19 6.29
CA THR A 231 16.51 -7.90 4.88
C THR A 231 15.40 -8.48 3.98
N GLY A 232 14.18 -7.95 4.11
CA GLY A 232 13.03 -8.39 3.33
C GLY A 232 11.70 -8.04 3.97
N ASN A 233 10.61 -8.54 3.39
CA ASN A 233 9.26 -8.33 3.92
C ASN A 233 8.93 -9.43 4.93
N LEU A 234 9.26 -9.20 6.20
CA LEU A 234 8.75 -10.06 7.27
C LEU A 234 7.27 -9.72 7.50
N GLN A 235 6.39 -10.67 7.19
CA GLN A 235 4.94 -10.47 7.30
C GLN A 235 4.23 -11.77 7.66
N THR A 236 3.02 -11.64 8.20
CA THR A 236 2.08 -12.73 8.43
C THR A 236 0.69 -12.30 7.96
N GLN A 237 -0.21 -13.26 7.73
CA GLN A 237 -1.53 -12.97 7.18
C GLN A 237 -2.62 -13.87 7.77
N ARG A 238 -3.85 -13.35 7.84
CA ARG A 238 -5.06 -14.09 8.20
C ARG A 238 -6.19 -13.74 7.25
N TYR A 239 -6.95 -14.75 6.84
CA TYR A 239 -8.12 -14.58 5.98
C TYR A 239 -9.33 -14.20 6.82
N LEU A 240 -10.11 -13.24 6.33
CA LEU A 240 -11.37 -12.85 6.95
C LEU A 240 -12.48 -13.81 6.52
N GLU A 241 -13.33 -14.18 7.48
CA GLU A 241 -14.54 -14.96 7.25
C GLU A 241 -15.74 -14.05 7.50
N VAL A 242 -16.44 -13.65 6.42
CA VAL A 242 -17.55 -12.69 6.49
C VAL A 242 -18.84 -13.33 6.00
N GLN A 243 -19.84 -13.39 6.87
CA GLN A 243 -21.19 -13.83 6.55
C GLN A 243 -22.04 -12.63 6.10
N TYR A 244 -22.85 -12.84 5.08
CA TYR A 244 -23.72 -11.81 4.50
C TYR A 244 -25.08 -12.38 4.07
N LYS A 245 -26.07 -11.50 4.00
CA LYS A 245 -27.44 -11.88 3.57
C LYS A 245 -27.43 -12.37 2.12
N PRO A 246 -28.42 -13.19 1.72
CA PRO A 246 -28.53 -13.61 0.33
C PRO A 246 -28.67 -12.41 -0.62
N GLN A 247 -28.14 -12.53 -1.83
CA GLN A 247 -28.47 -11.70 -2.98
C GLN A 247 -29.29 -12.56 -3.92
N VAL A 248 -30.46 -12.06 -4.28
CA VAL A 248 -31.44 -12.79 -5.08
C VAL A 248 -31.55 -12.13 -6.43
N HIS A 249 -31.50 -12.94 -7.48
CA HIS A 249 -31.71 -12.53 -8.86
C HIS A 249 -32.68 -13.50 -9.53
N ILE A 250 -33.72 -12.96 -10.16
CA ILE A 250 -34.63 -13.74 -10.97
C ILE A 250 -34.17 -13.66 -12.43
N GLN A 251 -33.94 -14.81 -13.03
CA GLN A 251 -33.70 -14.93 -14.47
C GLN A 251 -34.92 -15.56 -15.14
N MET A 252 -35.42 -14.93 -16.22
CA MET A 252 -36.36 -15.59 -17.11
C MET A 252 -35.58 -16.54 -18.02
N THR A 253 -35.72 -17.85 -17.79
CA THR A 253 -35.04 -18.89 -18.56
C THR A 253 -35.87 -19.35 -19.76
N TYR A 254 -37.18 -19.12 -19.76
CA TYR A 254 -38.05 -19.33 -20.92
C TYR A 254 -39.23 -18.35 -20.95
N PRO A 255 -39.56 -17.75 -22.11
CA PRO A 255 -38.82 -17.83 -23.38
C PRO A 255 -37.50 -17.05 -23.29
N LEU A 256 -36.43 -17.59 -23.89
CA LEU A 256 -35.08 -16.96 -23.82
C LEU A 256 -35.04 -15.57 -24.48
N GLN A 257 -35.90 -15.33 -25.48
CA GLN A 257 -36.02 -14.08 -26.22
C GLN A 257 -37.48 -13.89 -26.67
N GLY A 258 -37.95 -12.64 -26.65
CA GLY A 258 -39.29 -12.28 -27.11
C GLY A 258 -40.23 -11.85 -25.98
N LEU A 259 -41.44 -11.46 -26.36
CA LEU A 259 -42.50 -11.10 -25.42
C LEU A 259 -43.19 -12.38 -24.93
N THR A 260 -43.57 -12.41 -23.66
CA THR A 260 -44.45 -13.43 -23.08
C THR A 260 -45.87 -13.22 -23.61
N ARG A 261 -46.38 -14.12 -24.45
CA ARG A 261 -47.73 -14.01 -25.04
C ARG A 261 -48.73 -14.96 -24.40
N GLU A 262 -50.01 -14.69 -24.60
CA GLU A 262 -51.08 -15.63 -24.25
C GLU A 262 -50.83 -17.00 -24.91
N GLY A 263 -50.88 -18.06 -24.11
CA GLY A 263 -50.61 -19.43 -24.53
C GLY A 263 -49.14 -19.87 -24.43
N ASP A 264 -48.19 -18.95 -24.25
CA ASP A 264 -46.78 -19.30 -24.05
C ASP A 264 -46.58 -19.98 -22.68
N ALA A 265 -45.44 -20.64 -22.52
CA ALA A 265 -44.94 -21.06 -21.22
C ALA A 265 -43.94 -20.03 -20.68
N LEU A 266 -43.86 -19.92 -19.36
CA LEU A 266 -42.90 -19.09 -18.63
C LEU A 266 -42.12 -19.96 -17.68
N GLU A 267 -40.79 -19.81 -17.69
CA GLU A 267 -39.92 -20.34 -16.65
C GLU A 267 -39.10 -19.18 -16.06
N LEU A 268 -39.22 -19.03 -14.74
CA LEU A 268 -38.40 -18.12 -13.94
C LEU A 268 -37.51 -18.95 -13.00
N THR A 269 -36.21 -18.72 -13.06
CA THR A 269 -35.23 -19.33 -12.15
C THR A 269 -34.80 -18.31 -11.11
N CYS A 270 -34.88 -18.68 -9.84
CA CYS A 270 -34.37 -17.86 -8.75
C CYS A 270 -32.95 -18.25 -8.37
N GLU A 271 -32.00 -17.37 -8.66
CA GLU A 271 -30.61 -17.52 -8.27
C GLU A 271 -30.36 -16.74 -6.97
N ALA A 272 -29.93 -17.45 -5.93
CA ALA A 272 -29.62 -16.85 -4.64
C ALA A 272 -28.19 -17.18 -4.21
N ILE A 273 -27.38 -16.16 -3.95
CA ILE A 273 -25.99 -16.30 -3.49
C ILE A 273 -25.88 -15.67 -2.10
N GLY A 274 -25.30 -16.37 -1.14
CA GLY A 274 -25.12 -15.86 0.22
C GLY A 274 -24.06 -16.66 0.98
N LYS A 275 -23.57 -16.09 2.09
CA LYS A 275 -22.70 -16.81 3.02
C LYS A 275 -23.26 -16.73 4.44
N PRO A 276 -23.67 -17.86 5.04
CA PRO A 276 -23.74 -19.20 4.46
C PRO A 276 -24.70 -19.30 3.28
N GLN A 277 -24.55 -20.35 2.47
CA GLN A 277 -25.44 -20.63 1.33
C GLN A 277 -26.92 -20.62 1.77
N PRO A 278 -27.82 -19.97 1.02
CA PRO A 278 -29.24 -19.88 1.40
C PRO A 278 -29.88 -21.26 1.52
N VAL A 279 -30.61 -21.51 2.61
CA VAL A 279 -31.20 -22.83 2.91
C VAL A 279 -32.62 -22.95 2.32
N MET A 280 -33.29 -21.82 2.08
CA MET A 280 -34.67 -21.77 1.63
C MET A 280 -34.83 -20.73 0.52
N VAL A 281 -35.52 -21.14 -0.54
CA VAL A 281 -35.96 -20.30 -1.67
C VAL A 281 -37.47 -20.52 -1.83
N ASN A 282 -38.24 -19.44 -1.79
CA ASN A 282 -39.70 -19.48 -1.91
C ASN A 282 -40.20 -18.48 -2.95
N TRP A 283 -41.24 -18.85 -3.68
CA TRP A 283 -41.92 -17.99 -4.64
C TRP A 283 -43.26 -17.53 -4.10
N VAL A 284 -43.53 -16.24 -4.23
CA VAL A 284 -44.81 -15.63 -3.87
C VAL A 284 -45.24 -14.65 -4.95
N ARG A 285 -46.54 -14.45 -5.11
CA ARG A 285 -47.08 -13.34 -5.89
C ARG A 285 -47.44 -12.23 -4.91
N VAL A 286 -46.99 -11.01 -5.17
CA VAL A 286 -46.94 -9.95 -4.14
C VAL A 286 -48.34 -9.51 -3.69
N ASP A 287 -49.25 -9.30 -4.64
CA ASP A 287 -50.57 -8.70 -4.39
C ASP A 287 -51.74 -9.69 -4.64
N ASP A 288 -51.45 -10.96 -4.88
CA ASP A 288 -52.45 -11.97 -5.23
C ASP A 288 -51.96 -13.40 -4.90
N GLU A 289 -52.85 -14.38 -4.99
CA GLU A 289 -52.48 -15.79 -4.85
C GLU A 289 -51.72 -16.28 -6.10
N MET A 290 -50.83 -17.27 -5.89
CA MET A 290 -50.14 -17.93 -7.00
C MET A 290 -51.18 -18.58 -7.94
N PRO A 291 -51.02 -18.47 -9.27
CA PRO A 291 -51.94 -19.12 -10.21
C PRO A 291 -52.00 -20.63 -9.96
N GLN A 292 -53.18 -21.24 -10.09
CA GLN A 292 -53.34 -22.68 -9.83
C GLN A 292 -52.52 -23.57 -10.77
N HIS A 293 -52.21 -23.07 -11.96
CA HIS A 293 -51.35 -23.72 -12.97
C HIS A 293 -49.85 -23.37 -12.82
N ALA A 294 -49.46 -22.64 -11.77
CA ALA A 294 -48.06 -22.43 -11.43
C ALA A 294 -47.48 -23.66 -10.72
N VAL A 295 -46.31 -24.11 -11.18
CA VAL A 295 -45.59 -25.26 -10.64
C VAL A 295 -44.24 -24.80 -10.11
N LEU A 296 -43.98 -25.08 -8.83
CA LEU A 296 -42.70 -24.83 -8.19
C LEU A 296 -41.84 -26.10 -8.24
N SER A 297 -40.64 -25.98 -8.78
CA SER A 297 -39.65 -27.08 -8.81
C SER A 297 -38.30 -26.57 -8.33
N GLY A 298 -38.03 -26.76 -7.04
CA GLY A 298 -36.84 -26.20 -6.39
C GLY A 298 -36.85 -24.67 -6.47
N PRO A 299 -35.79 -24.03 -7.01
CA PRO A 299 -35.74 -22.58 -7.17
C PRO A 299 -36.52 -22.05 -8.39
N ASN A 300 -37.10 -22.92 -9.22
CA ASN A 300 -37.75 -22.53 -10.47
C ASN A 300 -39.28 -22.45 -10.31
N LEU A 301 -39.87 -21.44 -10.95
CA LEU A 301 -41.29 -21.21 -11.11
C LEU A 301 -41.67 -21.42 -12.58
N PHE A 302 -42.58 -22.35 -12.84
CA PHE A 302 -43.11 -22.66 -14.16
C PHE A 302 -44.58 -22.27 -14.25
N ILE A 303 -44.97 -21.55 -15.30
CA ILE A 303 -46.37 -21.22 -15.60
C ILE A 303 -46.61 -21.57 -17.06
N ASN A 304 -47.41 -22.62 -17.32
CA ASN A 304 -47.75 -23.03 -18.67
C ASN A 304 -49.05 -22.36 -19.14
N ASN A 305 -49.18 -22.11 -20.45
CA ASN A 305 -50.39 -21.56 -21.06
C ASN A 305 -50.80 -20.22 -20.42
N LEU A 306 -49.89 -19.24 -20.49
CA LEU A 306 -50.05 -17.90 -19.91
C LEU A 306 -51.37 -17.24 -20.33
N ASN A 307 -51.99 -16.52 -19.41
CA ASN A 307 -53.18 -15.71 -19.66
C ASN A 307 -53.03 -14.29 -19.10
N LYS A 308 -53.93 -13.37 -19.47
CA LYS A 308 -53.90 -11.98 -18.96
C LYS A 308 -54.14 -11.84 -17.45
N THR A 309 -54.71 -12.84 -16.78
CA THR A 309 -54.90 -12.84 -15.31
C THR A 309 -53.62 -13.21 -14.55
N ASP A 310 -52.64 -13.81 -15.23
CA ASP A 310 -51.33 -14.16 -14.66
C ASP A 310 -50.42 -12.94 -14.51
N ASN A 311 -50.78 -11.80 -15.11
CA ASN A 311 -50.08 -10.52 -14.98
C ASN A 311 -49.88 -10.13 -13.51
N GLY A 312 -48.68 -9.67 -13.18
CA GLY A 312 -48.38 -9.20 -11.83
C GLY A 312 -46.92 -9.37 -11.44
N THR A 313 -46.63 -9.10 -10.17
CA THR A 313 -45.29 -9.18 -9.61
C THR A 313 -45.08 -10.52 -8.91
N TYR A 314 -44.13 -11.29 -9.43
CA TYR A 314 -43.66 -12.54 -8.85
C TYR A 314 -42.37 -12.27 -8.09
N ARG A 315 -42.36 -12.63 -6.80
CA ARG A 315 -41.25 -12.41 -5.89
C ARG A 315 -40.62 -13.74 -5.53
N CYS A 316 -39.30 -13.82 -5.68
CA CYS A 316 -38.53 -14.88 -5.07
C CYS A 316 -37.89 -14.37 -3.77
N GLU A 317 -38.05 -15.10 -2.68
CA GLU A 317 -37.44 -14.82 -1.38
C GLU A 317 -36.44 -15.90 -1.00
N ALA A 318 -35.23 -15.49 -0.61
CA ALA A 318 -34.19 -16.39 -0.11
C ALA A 318 -33.74 -15.99 1.29
N SER A 319 -33.33 -16.96 2.12
CA SER A 319 -32.87 -16.69 3.48
C SER A 319 -31.71 -17.58 3.94
N ASN A 320 -30.85 -17.00 4.78
CA ASN A 320 -29.82 -17.69 5.55
C ASN A 320 -29.83 -17.19 7.01
N ILE A 321 -28.84 -17.61 7.82
CA ILE A 321 -28.75 -17.23 9.24
C ILE A 321 -28.52 -15.73 9.47
N VAL A 322 -28.04 -14.99 8.46
CA VAL A 322 -27.78 -13.55 8.54
C VAL A 322 -29.05 -12.75 8.24
N GLY A 323 -29.93 -13.27 7.38
CA GLY A 323 -31.21 -12.65 7.09
C GLY A 323 -31.87 -13.12 5.79
N LYS A 324 -32.84 -12.32 5.34
CA LYS A 324 -33.63 -12.55 4.13
C LYS A 324 -33.35 -11.50 3.07
N ALA A 325 -33.51 -11.89 1.81
CA ALA A 325 -33.51 -11.00 0.67
C ALA A 325 -34.52 -11.50 -0.38
N HIS A 326 -34.92 -10.62 -1.28
CA HIS A 326 -35.86 -10.95 -2.34
C HIS A 326 -35.54 -10.21 -3.64
N SER A 327 -36.11 -10.71 -4.72
CA SER A 327 -36.12 -10.07 -6.04
C SER A 327 -37.50 -10.19 -6.63
N ASP A 328 -37.89 -9.19 -7.43
CA ASP A 328 -39.22 -9.08 -8.03
C ASP A 328 -39.11 -9.15 -9.54
N TYR A 329 -40.00 -9.93 -10.15
CA TYR A 329 -40.17 -10.04 -11.59
C TYR A 329 -41.59 -9.63 -11.98
N MET A 330 -41.69 -8.60 -12.82
CA MET A 330 -42.97 -8.09 -13.32
C MET A 330 -43.34 -8.82 -14.61
N LEU A 331 -44.37 -9.65 -14.56
CA LEU A 331 -44.87 -10.37 -15.73
C LEU A 331 -45.92 -9.54 -16.49
N TYR A 332 -45.68 -9.37 -17.79
CA TYR A 332 -46.63 -8.80 -18.73
C TYR A 332 -46.94 -9.79 -19.86
N VAL A 333 -48.15 -10.33 -19.87
CA VAL A 333 -48.68 -11.23 -20.89
C VAL A 333 -49.33 -10.40 -21.98
N TYR A 334 -48.70 -10.42 -23.15
CA TYR A 334 -49.17 -9.75 -24.35
C TYR A 334 -50.18 -10.62 -25.10
N ASP A 335 -50.98 -9.99 -25.95
CA ASP A 335 -51.85 -10.74 -26.85
C ASP A 335 -51.03 -11.66 -27.76
N SER A 336 -51.60 -12.80 -28.13
CA SER A 336 -51.05 -13.76 -29.08
C SER A 336 -50.49 -13.13 -30.37
N ARG A 337 -51.03 -11.98 -30.79
CA ARG A 337 -50.64 -11.24 -32.01
C ARG A 337 -49.59 -10.14 -31.81
N ALA A 338 -49.19 -9.87 -30.56
CA ALA A 338 -48.23 -8.81 -30.25
C ALA A 338 -46.83 -9.20 -30.74
N GLY A 339 -46.19 -8.31 -31.51
CA GLY A 339 -44.88 -8.54 -32.13
C GLY A 339 -44.93 -8.98 -33.60
N GLU A 340 -46.10 -9.28 -34.15
CA GLU A 340 -46.27 -9.59 -35.58
C GLU A 340 -46.38 -8.32 -36.46
N GLU A 341 -46.70 -7.17 -35.86
CA GLU A 341 -46.82 -5.87 -36.57
C GLU A 341 -45.48 -5.20 -36.92
N GLY A 342 -44.33 -5.79 -36.55
CA GLY A 342 -42.99 -5.29 -36.88
C GLY A 342 -42.46 -5.70 -38.26
N SER A 343 -43.11 -6.66 -38.95
CA SER A 343 -42.75 -7.00 -40.32
C SER A 343 -43.48 -6.07 -41.28
N ILE A 344 -42.84 -4.92 -41.53
CA ILE A 344 -42.96 -4.06 -42.72
C ILE A 344 -44.14 -4.47 -43.61
N ARG A 345 -45.22 -3.68 -43.63
CA ARG A 345 -46.10 -3.63 -44.81
C ARG A 345 -45.19 -3.39 -45.99
N ALA A 346 -44.85 -4.45 -46.74
CA ALA A 346 -44.13 -4.34 -47.98
C ALA A 346 -44.89 -3.29 -48.78
N VAL A 347 -44.28 -2.13 -49.00
CA VAL A 347 -44.85 -1.16 -49.93
C VAL A 347 -44.94 -1.92 -51.24
N ASP A 348 -46.17 -2.22 -51.69
CA ASP A 348 -46.40 -3.04 -52.87
C ASP A 348 -45.45 -2.56 -53.96
N HIS A 349 -44.59 -3.45 -54.46
CA HIS A 349 -43.66 -3.12 -55.56
C HIS A 349 -44.41 -2.55 -56.78
N ALA A 350 -45.73 -2.81 -56.89
CA ALA A 350 -46.64 -2.20 -57.85
C ALA A 350 -46.80 -0.68 -57.67
N VAL A 351 -46.83 -0.15 -56.43
CA VAL A 351 -46.93 1.29 -56.15
C VAL A 351 -45.63 1.99 -56.52
N ILE A 352 -44.48 1.40 -56.17
CA ILE A 352 -43.16 1.94 -56.54
C ILE A 352 -43.00 1.91 -58.07
N GLY A 353 -43.38 0.79 -58.72
CA GLY A 353 -43.39 0.68 -60.18
C GLY A 353 -44.31 1.70 -60.86
N GLY A 354 -45.49 1.95 -60.29
CA GLY A 354 -46.44 2.95 -60.78
C GLY A 354 -45.90 4.37 -60.69
N VAL A 355 -45.32 4.75 -59.54
CA VAL A 355 -44.74 6.10 -59.34
C VAL A 355 -43.56 6.32 -60.28
N VAL A 356 -42.67 5.32 -60.43
CA VAL A 356 -41.53 5.41 -61.35
C VAL A 356 -42.00 5.53 -62.80
N ALA A 357 -43.01 4.77 -63.22
CA ALA A 357 -43.57 4.86 -64.56
C ALA A 357 -44.16 6.25 -64.87
N VAL A 358 -44.90 6.84 -63.91
CA VAL A 358 -45.47 8.19 -64.06
C VAL A 358 -44.37 9.25 -64.17
N VAL A 359 -43.32 9.16 -63.35
CA VAL A 359 -42.19 10.11 -63.40
C VAL A 359 -41.43 9.99 -64.72
N VAL A 360 -41.15 8.76 -65.20
CA VAL A 360 -40.48 8.53 -66.50
C VAL A 360 -41.34 9.05 -67.65
N PHE A 361 -42.65 8.83 -67.62
CA PHE A 361 -43.57 9.35 -68.64
C PHE A 361 -43.61 10.87 -68.64
N ALA A 362 -43.65 11.51 -67.47
CA ALA A 362 -43.60 12.96 -67.35
C ALA A 362 -42.29 13.55 -67.90
N MET A 363 -41.15 12.91 -67.61
CA MET A 363 -39.85 13.32 -68.12
C MET A 363 -39.75 13.18 -69.65
N LEU A 364 -40.26 12.09 -70.22
CA LEU A 364 -40.32 11.91 -71.67
C LEU A 364 -41.20 12.97 -72.34
N CYS A 365 -42.37 13.27 -71.75
CA CYS A 365 -43.24 14.36 -72.21
C CYS A 365 -42.52 15.71 -72.17
N LEU A 366 -41.81 16.03 -71.09
CA LEU A 366 -40.99 17.24 -70.96
C LEU A 366 -39.90 17.32 -72.03
N LEU A 367 -39.20 16.22 -72.30
CA LEU A 367 -38.16 16.18 -73.33
C LEU A 367 -38.74 16.36 -74.75
N ILE A 368 -39.92 15.82 -75.03
CA ILE A 368 -40.61 16.04 -76.31
C ILE A 368 -41.05 17.52 -76.43
N ILE A 369 -41.59 18.11 -75.36
CA ILE A 369 -41.98 19.51 -75.33
C ILE A 369 -40.76 20.42 -75.53
N LEU A 370 -39.66 20.17 -74.81
CA LEU A 370 -38.39 20.88 -74.96
C LEU A 370 -37.80 20.68 -76.36
N GLY A 371 -37.84 19.47 -76.91
CA GLY A 371 -37.40 19.18 -78.28
C GLY A 371 -38.20 19.97 -79.32
N ARG A 372 -39.53 20.05 -79.18
CA ARG A 372 -40.40 20.88 -80.03
C ARG A 372 -40.17 22.38 -79.84
N TYR A 373 -39.88 22.82 -78.61
CA TYR A 373 -39.53 24.20 -78.30
C TYR A 373 -38.21 24.60 -78.99
N PHE A 374 -37.16 23.79 -78.85
CA PHE A 374 -35.88 24.04 -79.52
C PHE A 374 -35.97 23.92 -81.05
N ALA A 375 -36.79 23.00 -81.58
CA ALA A 375 -37.04 22.92 -83.01
C ALA A 375 -37.79 24.14 -83.57
N ARG A 376 -38.66 24.78 -82.78
CA ARG A 376 -39.35 26.03 -83.16
C ARG A 376 -38.49 27.29 -83.02
N HIS A 377 -37.44 27.28 -82.20
CA HIS A 377 -36.60 28.45 -81.93
C HIS A 377 -35.15 28.37 -82.45
N LYS A 378 -34.80 27.37 -83.28
CA LYS A 378 -33.54 27.33 -84.06
C LYS A 378 -33.64 28.15 -85.35
N GLY A 379 -33.84 29.45 -85.20
CA GLY A 379 -33.97 30.39 -86.31
C GLY A 379 -33.69 31.84 -85.96
N LEU A 380 -32.67 32.14 -85.14
CA LEU A 380 -31.94 33.43 -85.20
C LEU A 380 -30.64 33.38 -84.37
N PHE A 381 -29.57 32.82 -84.94
CA PHE A 381 -28.21 33.24 -84.59
C PHE A 381 -27.64 33.94 -85.83
N SER A 382 -27.88 35.24 -85.94
CA SER A 382 -27.15 36.12 -86.85
C SER A 382 -25.85 36.56 -86.16
N LEU A 383 -24.73 36.06 -86.69
CA LEU A 383 -23.40 36.60 -86.47
C LEU A 383 -23.26 37.95 -87.18
N THR A 384 -22.95 39.01 -86.42
CA THR A 384 -22.14 40.19 -86.83
C THR A 384 -21.72 40.92 -85.54
N SER A 385 -20.48 40.75 -85.04
CA SER A 385 -19.30 41.61 -85.27
C SER A 385 -19.57 43.09 -84.98
N SER A 386 -18.91 43.76 -84.01
CA SER A 386 -17.52 44.28 -84.07
C SER A 386 -17.39 45.39 -82.96
N PRO A 387 -16.33 46.22 -82.86
CA PRO A 387 -14.96 45.98 -82.38
C PRO A 387 -14.56 46.82 -81.12
N ARG A 388 -13.43 46.43 -80.50
CA ARG A 388 -12.22 47.25 -80.13
C ARG A 388 -12.45 48.78 -79.99
N ILE A 389 -12.13 49.47 -78.89
CA ILE A 389 -10.82 49.99 -78.39
C ILE A 389 -11.24 50.81 -77.14
N LYS A 390 -10.74 50.64 -75.91
CA LYS A 390 -9.41 50.93 -75.39
C LYS A 390 -9.32 50.41 -73.96
#